data_AF-A0A2D6G8K7-F1
#
_entry.id   AF-A0A2D6G8K7-F1
#
_cell.length_a   1.000
_cell.length_b   1.000
_cell.length_c   1.000
_cell.angle_alpha   90.00
_cell.angle_beta   90.00
_cell.angle_gamma   90.00
#
_symmetry.space_group_name_H-M   'P 1'
#
loop_
_entity.id
_entity.type
_entity.pdbx_description
1 polymer ?
#
loop_
_entity_poly.entity_id
_entity_poly.type
_entity_poly.pdbx_seq_one_letter_code
_entity_poly.pdbx_strand_id
1 'polypeptide(L)'
;MLGASEILEDQSGTIPLYNHKQNLRKEKENIFLIGDAATQVKATTYGGIIYGLIAGNFLARDKESYVKNFNKKLGKDLWISLKMREMMNSMDEKQSNEMIEIFQKKNNIDILGKHDRDFPSKFILQLLMKETKLWKLGFGIFKNKIFS
;
A
#
# COMPACT_ATOMS: atom_id res chain seq x y z
N MET A 1 -40.59 10.74 -7.19
CA MET A 1 -39.55 11.78 -7.10
C MET A 1 -38.65 11.40 -5.93
N LEU A 2 -37.43 10.94 -6.20
CA LEU A 2 -36.40 10.75 -5.17
C LEU A 2 -36.03 12.15 -4.66
N GLY A 3 -36.05 12.37 -3.34
CA GLY A 3 -35.85 13.68 -2.72
C GLY A 3 -34.52 14.32 -3.10
N ALA A 4 -34.52 15.65 -3.21
CA ALA A 4 -33.31 16.43 -3.48
C ALA A 4 -32.29 16.17 -2.36
N SER A 5 -31.13 15.59 -2.72
CA SER A 5 -30.01 15.41 -1.80
C SER A 5 -29.21 16.70 -1.73
N GLU A 6 -29.04 17.24 -0.53
CA GLU A 6 -28.19 18.40 -0.26
C GLU A 6 -26.77 17.93 0.11
N ILE A 7 -25.75 18.51 -0.52
CA ILE A 7 -24.35 18.26 -0.15
C ILE A 7 -24.10 19.03 1.15
N LEU A 8 -23.87 18.30 2.24
CA LEU A 8 -23.61 18.90 3.55
C LEU A 8 -22.20 19.47 3.67
N GLU A 9 -21.21 18.76 3.12
CA GLU A 9 -19.79 19.15 3.17
C GLU A 9 -19.03 18.63 1.94
N ASP A 10 -18.03 19.40 1.49
CA ASP A 10 -17.03 19.02 0.48
C ASP A 10 -15.64 19.38 1.02
N GLN A 11 -14.75 18.39 1.09
CA GLN A 11 -13.43 18.52 1.69
C GLN A 11 -12.38 17.91 0.76
N SER A 12 -11.23 18.58 0.68
CA SER A 12 -10.08 18.12 -0.10
C SER A 12 -8.80 18.23 0.70
N GLY A 13 -7.83 17.39 0.37
CA GLY A 13 -6.53 17.37 1.03
C GLY A 13 -5.53 16.54 0.23
N THR A 14 -4.26 16.85 0.41
CA THR A 14 -3.17 16.05 -0.18
C THR A 14 -2.95 14.80 0.65
N ILE A 15 -2.69 13.68 -0.03
CA ILE A 15 -2.37 12.41 0.63
C ILE A 15 -0.94 12.02 0.22
N PRO A 16 0.00 11.89 1.18
CA PRO A 16 1.37 11.53 0.85
C PRO A 16 1.44 10.07 0.39
N LEU A 17 2.36 9.80 -0.55
CA LEU A 17 2.74 8.44 -0.91
C LEU A 17 3.96 8.03 -0.09
N TYR A 18 3.99 6.78 0.33
CA TYR A 18 5.09 6.27 1.15
C TYR A 18 6.47 6.51 0.53
N ASN A 19 7.35 7.16 1.28
CA ASN A 19 8.74 7.38 0.96
C ASN A 19 9.62 6.53 1.88
N HIS A 20 10.09 5.40 1.38
CA HIS A 20 10.96 4.48 2.13
C HIS A 20 12.34 5.08 2.47
N LYS A 21 12.71 6.22 1.89
CA LYS A 21 13.95 6.96 2.18
C LYS A 21 13.74 8.07 3.21
N GLN A 22 12.51 8.27 3.70
CA GLN A 22 12.20 9.27 4.71
C GLN A 22 12.96 8.97 6.02
N ASN A 23 13.68 9.96 6.53
CA ASN A 23 14.27 9.87 7.86
C ASN A 23 13.17 10.05 8.91
N LEU A 24 12.85 8.96 9.63
CA LEU A 24 11.79 8.94 10.64
C LEU A 24 12.21 9.56 11.98
N ARG A 25 13.51 9.77 12.19
CA ARG A 25 14.10 10.44 13.35
C ARG A 25 15.20 11.37 12.85
N LYS A 26 15.25 12.58 13.38
CA LYS A 26 16.40 13.47 13.19
C LYS A 26 17.54 12.98 14.08
N GLU A 27 18.70 12.71 13.47
CA GLU A 27 19.84 12.16 14.20
C GLU A 27 20.23 13.03 15.39
N LYS A 28 20.59 12.37 16.50
CA LYS A 28 21.02 13.01 17.76
C LYS A 28 19.97 13.91 18.43
N GLU A 29 18.73 13.90 17.95
CA GLU A 29 17.62 14.68 18.50
C GLU A 29 16.45 13.77 18.92
N ASN A 30 15.58 14.30 19.79
CA ASN A 30 14.31 13.66 20.18
C ASN A 30 13.16 14.11 19.27
N ILE A 31 13.41 14.20 17.96
CA ILE A 31 12.41 14.60 16.96
C ILE A 31 12.10 13.41 16.06
N PHE A 32 10.81 13.06 15.98
CA PHE A 32 10.31 11.87 15.29
C PHE A 32 9.13 12.24 14.38
N LEU A 33 9.01 11.54 13.25
CA LEU A 33 7.89 11.66 12.33
C LEU A 33 7.03 10.40 12.40
N ILE A 34 5.71 10.58 12.39
CA ILE A 34 4.68 9.52 12.31
C ILE A 34 3.54 9.97 11.39
N GLY A 35 2.70 9.02 10.95
CA GLY A 35 1.53 9.28 10.11
C GLY A 35 1.91 9.93 8.77
N ASP A 36 1.08 10.87 8.32
CA ASP A 36 1.24 11.54 7.03
C ASP A 36 2.56 12.34 6.94
N ALA A 37 3.01 12.94 8.05
CA ALA A 37 4.31 13.62 8.12
C ALA A 37 5.50 12.68 7.86
N ALA A 38 5.33 11.38 8.15
CA ALA A 38 6.29 10.32 7.83
C ALA A 38 5.94 9.54 6.56
N THR A 39 4.95 9.99 5.78
CA THR A 39 4.43 9.32 4.58
C THR A 39 3.85 7.91 4.84
N GLN A 40 3.39 7.61 6.05
CA GLN A 40 2.99 6.26 6.46
C GLN A 40 1.57 5.94 5.97
N VAL A 41 1.38 5.90 4.65
CA VAL A 41 0.09 5.73 3.99
C VAL A 41 0.16 4.57 3.02
N LYS A 42 -0.85 3.68 3.07
CA LYS A 42 -1.00 2.59 2.11
C LYS A 42 -1.43 3.14 0.76
N ALA A 43 -0.49 3.15 -0.18
CA ALA A 43 -0.66 3.80 -1.47
C ALA A 43 -1.85 3.25 -2.28
N THR A 44 -2.20 1.96 -2.14
CA THR A 44 -3.30 1.34 -2.90
C THR A 44 -4.71 1.76 -2.46
N THR A 45 -4.85 2.34 -1.27
CA THR A 45 -6.17 2.72 -0.71
C THR A 45 -6.20 4.12 -0.13
N TYR A 46 -5.05 4.79 -0.09
CA TYR A 46 -4.84 6.07 0.58
C TYR A 46 -5.14 6.06 2.09
N GLY A 47 -5.24 4.88 2.71
CA GLY A 47 -5.43 4.73 4.15
C GLY A 47 -4.15 4.99 4.95
N GLY A 48 -4.15 6.04 5.77
CA GLY A 48 -3.04 6.40 6.69
C GLY A 48 -3.31 6.16 8.17
N ILE A 49 -4.58 6.09 8.59
CA ILE A 49 -4.99 6.07 10.01
C ILE A 49 -4.36 4.89 10.77
N ILE A 50 -4.51 3.66 10.26
CA ILE A 50 -4.01 2.44 10.92
C ILE A 50 -2.48 2.51 11.08
N TYR A 51 -1.77 2.89 10.03
CA TYR A 51 -0.30 2.95 10.05
C TYR A 51 0.22 4.06 10.96
N GLY A 52 -0.44 5.23 10.97
CA GLY A 52 -0.13 6.32 11.88
C GLY A 52 -0.31 5.92 13.35
N LEU A 53 -1.40 5.22 13.68
CA LEU A 53 -1.65 4.73 15.04
C LEU A 53 -0.63 3.67 15.47
N ILE A 54 -0.28 2.72 14.60
CA ILE A 54 0.73 1.70 14.91
C ILE A 54 2.11 2.35 15.08
N ALA A 55 2.48 3.32 14.23
CA ALA A 55 3.73 4.04 14.36
C ALA A 55 3.80 4.85 15.66
N GLY A 56 2.72 5.55 16.02
CA GLY A 56 2.59 6.22 17.30
C GLY A 56 2.75 5.26 18.48
N ASN A 57 2.16 4.06 18.40
CA ASN A 57 2.33 3.03 19.42
C ASN A 57 3.78 2.54 19.56
N PHE A 58 4.48 2.31 18.44
CA PHE A 58 5.90 1.93 18.48
C PHE A 58 6.76 3.04 19.09
N LEU A 59 6.51 4.30 18.72
CA LEU A 59 7.23 5.44 19.27
C LEU A 59 6.98 5.62 20.77
N ALA A 60 5.73 5.49 21.21
CA ALA A 60 5.35 5.63 22.62
C ALA A 60 5.94 4.54 23.52
N ARG A 61 6.13 3.32 22.98
CA ARG A 61 6.73 2.19 23.73
C ARG A 61 8.23 2.34 23.89
N ASP A 62 8.93 2.66 22.81
CA ASP A 62 10.38 2.82 22.83
C ASP A 62 10.85 3.67 21.65
N LYS A 63 11.25 4.90 21.96
CA LYS A 63 11.77 5.86 20.98
C LYS A 63 13.07 5.43 20.32
N GLU A 64 13.90 4.65 21.00
CA GLU A 64 15.21 4.24 20.48
C GLU A 64 15.05 3.11 19.47
N SER A 65 14.09 2.20 19.68
CA SER A 65 13.80 1.12 18.75
C SER A 65 12.70 1.43 17.72
N TYR A 66 12.00 2.56 17.83
CA TYR A 66 10.91 2.98 16.94
C TYR A 66 11.23 2.75 15.44
N VAL A 67 12.30 3.38 14.93
CA VAL A 67 12.65 3.34 13.50
C VAL A 67 12.88 1.90 13.03
N LYS A 68 13.61 1.12 13.83
CA LYS A 68 13.90 -0.29 13.57
C LYS A 68 12.62 -1.13 13.54
N ASN A 69 11.75 -0.95 14.53
CA ASN A 69 10.50 -1.71 14.66
C ASN A 69 9.51 -1.38 13.56
N PHE A 70 9.36 -0.08 13.24
CA PHE A 70 8.51 0.39 12.15
C PHE A 70 8.96 -0.22 10.81
N ASN A 71 10.24 -0.08 10.46
CA ASN A 71 10.77 -0.59 9.19
C ASN A 71 10.62 -2.12 9.08
N LYS A 72 10.85 -2.84 10.18
CA LYS A 72 10.70 -4.30 10.23
C LYS A 72 9.25 -4.77 10.08
N LYS A 73 8.29 -4.05 10.67
CA LYS A 73 6.89 -4.49 10.77
C LYS A 73 5.98 -3.94 9.68
N LEU A 74 6.20 -2.69 9.26
CA LEU A 74 5.30 -1.96 8.35
C LEU A 74 6.00 -1.45 7.10
N GLY A 75 7.28 -1.08 7.20
CA GLY A 75 7.98 -0.45 6.09
C GLY A 75 8.00 -1.29 4.82
N LYS A 76 8.12 -2.62 4.95
CA LYS A 76 8.04 -3.56 3.82
C LYS A 76 6.64 -3.56 3.17
N ASP A 77 5.59 -3.62 3.97
CA ASP A 77 4.21 -3.66 3.47
C ASP A 77 3.80 -2.36 2.79
N LEU A 78 4.18 -1.21 3.36
CA LEU A 78 3.98 0.10 2.74
C LEU A 78 4.74 0.23 1.43
N TRP A 79 5.99 -0.23 1.37
CA TRP A 79 6.77 -0.27 0.13
C TRP A 79 6.13 -1.16 -0.93
N ILE A 80 5.65 -2.35 -0.55
CA ILE A 80 4.93 -3.23 -1.47
C ILE A 80 3.65 -2.56 -1.98
N SER A 81 2.89 -1.89 -1.12
CA SER A 81 1.69 -1.15 -1.53
C SER A 81 2.01 -0.05 -2.55
N LEU A 82 3.14 0.65 -2.38
CA LEU A 82 3.61 1.64 -3.35
C LEU A 82 3.93 0.98 -4.69
N LYS A 83 4.63 -0.17 -4.69
CA LYS A 83 4.95 -0.90 -5.93
C LYS A 83 3.72 -1.45 -6.63
N MET A 84 2.72 -1.91 -5.88
CA MET A 84 1.42 -2.30 -6.45
C MET A 84 0.74 -1.11 -7.13
N ARG A 85 0.72 0.07 -6.49
CA ARG A 85 0.15 1.28 -7.10
C ARG A 85 0.89 1.70 -8.35
N GLU A 86 2.22 1.74 -8.31
CA GLU A 86 3.04 2.04 -9.49
C GLU A 86 2.73 1.08 -10.64
N MET A 87 2.58 -0.22 -10.35
CA MET A 87 2.24 -1.24 -11.34
C MET A 87 0.85 -1.02 -11.92
N MET A 88 -0.18 -0.78 -11.09
CA MET A 88 -1.55 -0.53 -11.55
C MET A 88 -1.65 0.74 -12.39
N ASN A 89 -0.91 1.79 -12.03
CA ASN A 89 -0.89 3.04 -12.79
C ASN A 89 -0.25 2.90 -14.19
N SER A 90 0.56 1.86 -14.41
CA SER A 90 1.18 1.57 -15.71
C SER A 90 0.42 0.55 -16.55
N MET A 91 -0.72 0.04 -16.06
CA MET A 91 -1.56 -0.88 -16.81
C MET A 91 -2.39 -0.14 -17.85
N ASP A 92 -2.52 -0.74 -19.03
CA ASP A 92 -3.61 -0.40 -19.95
C ASP A 92 -4.94 -1.06 -19.52
N GLU A 93 -6.03 -0.71 -20.20
CA GLU A 93 -7.36 -1.26 -19.92
C GLU A 93 -7.40 -2.80 -20.05
N LYS A 94 -6.71 -3.35 -21.05
CA LYS A 94 -6.69 -4.80 -21.29
C LYS A 94 -5.97 -5.54 -20.15
N GLN A 95 -4.83 -5.02 -19.71
CA GLN A 95 -4.07 -5.55 -18.57
C GLN A 95 -4.85 -5.42 -17.26
N SER A 96 -5.61 -4.32 -17.10
CA SER A 96 -6.49 -4.13 -15.95
C SER A 96 -7.59 -5.18 -15.92
N ASN A 97 -8.23 -5.46 -17.06
CA ASN A 97 -9.23 -6.52 -17.18
C ASN A 97 -8.63 -7.91 -16.94
N GLU A 98 -7.46 -8.22 -17.52
CA GLU A 98 -6.75 -9.48 -17.28
C GLU A 98 -6.42 -9.68 -15.79
N MET A 99 -6.02 -8.61 -15.08
CA MET A 99 -5.78 -8.65 -13.64
C MET A 99 -7.06 -9.03 -12.86
N ILE A 100 -8.19 -8.43 -13.21
CA ILE A 100 -9.49 -8.72 -12.58
C ILE A 100 -9.87 -10.19 -12.80
N GLU A 101 -9.80 -10.68 -14.04
CA GLU A 101 -10.09 -12.08 -14.37
C GLU A 101 -9.21 -13.05 -13.58
N ILE A 102 -7.92 -12.72 -13.43
CA ILE A 102 -6.98 -13.53 -12.64
C ILE A 102 -7.45 -13.60 -11.18
N PHE A 103 -7.74 -12.47 -10.55
CA PHE A 103 -8.10 -12.44 -9.14
C PHE A 103 -9.51 -12.99 -8.85
N GLN A 104 -10.41 -13.02 -9.83
CA GLN A 104 -11.75 -13.62 -9.71
C GLN A 104 -11.74 -15.15 -9.72
N LYS A 105 -10.63 -15.81 -10.04
CA LYS A 105 -10.55 -17.28 -9.93
C LYS A 105 -10.73 -17.70 -8.47
N LYS A 106 -11.57 -18.72 -8.23
CA LYS A 106 -11.91 -19.23 -6.89
C LYS A 106 -10.69 -19.42 -5.97
N ASN A 107 -9.63 -20.06 -6.48
CA ASN A 107 -8.40 -20.29 -5.72
C ASN A 107 -7.70 -19.00 -5.27
N ASN A 108 -7.77 -17.94 -6.07
CA ASN A 108 -7.14 -16.64 -5.77
C ASN A 108 -8.01 -15.82 -4.81
N ILE A 109 -9.34 -15.88 -4.96
CA ILE A 109 -10.29 -15.32 -4.00
C ILE A 109 -10.06 -15.93 -2.61
N ASP A 110 -9.91 -17.25 -2.52
CA ASP A 110 -9.69 -17.93 -1.23
C ASP A 110 -8.39 -17.47 -0.54
N ILE A 111 -7.34 -17.17 -1.30
CA ILE A 111 -6.09 -16.63 -0.76
C ILE A 111 -6.32 -15.20 -0.29
N LEU A 112 -6.91 -14.35 -1.14
CA LEU A 112 -7.17 -12.94 -0.83
C LEU A 112 -8.10 -12.77 0.38
N GLY A 113 -9.09 -13.66 0.55
CA GLY A 113 -10.06 -13.61 1.65
C GLY A 113 -9.51 -14.10 2.99
N LYS A 114 -8.46 -14.93 2.99
CA LYS A 114 -7.84 -15.46 4.23
C LYS A 114 -6.78 -14.54 4.84
N HIS A 115 -6.32 -13.54 4.09
CA HIS A 115 -5.21 -12.69 4.50
C HIS A 115 -5.65 -11.25 4.73
N ASP A 116 -5.04 -10.62 5.73
CA ASP A 116 -5.24 -9.20 6.01
C ASP A 116 -4.71 -8.34 4.85
N ARG A 117 -5.60 -7.49 4.30
CA ARG A 117 -5.31 -6.63 3.15
C ARG A 117 -4.35 -5.49 3.47
N ASP A 118 -4.13 -5.18 4.75
CA ASP A 118 -3.18 -4.14 5.18
C ASP A 118 -1.73 -4.64 5.24
N PHE A 119 -1.52 -5.96 5.14
CA PHE A 119 -0.19 -6.57 5.14
C PHE A 119 0.03 -7.40 3.87
N PRO A 120 0.16 -6.73 2.69
CA PRO A 120 0.24 -7.39 1.39
C PRO A 120 1.39 -8.39 1.26
N SER A 121 2.47 -8.23 2.03
CA SER A 121 3.58 -9.19 2.06
C SER A 121 3.16 -10.62 2.42
N LYS A 122 2.07 -10.79 3.18
CA LYS A 122 1.59 -12.12 3.63
C LYS A 122 1.00 -12.96 2.51
N PHE A 123 0.38 -12.33 1.51
CA PHE A 123 -0.37 -13.04 0.47
C PHE A 123 0.23 -12.93 -0.93
N ILE A 124 0.99 -11.88 -1.23
CA ILE A 124 1.53 -11.68 -2.59
C ILE A 124 2.43 -12.83 -3.02
N LEU A 125 3.29 -13.32 -2.14
CA LEU A 125 4.16 -14.45 -2.46
C LEU A 125 3.33 -15.70 -2.79
N GLN A 126 2.25 -15.94 -2.04
CA GLN A 126 1.36 -17.08 -2.26
C GLN A 126 0.61 -16.98 -3.59
N LEU A 127 0.15 -15.77 -3.95
CA LEU A 127 -0.50 -15.52 -5.24
C LEU A 127 0.47 -15.70 -6.40
N LEU A 128 1.67 -15.12 -6.33
CA LEU A 128 2.69 -15.25 -7.38
C LEU A 128 3.14 -16.71 -7.56
N MET A 129 3.23 -17.50 -6.50
CA MET A 129 3.57 -18.92 -6.59
C MET A 129 2.47 -19.77 -7.22
N LYS A 130 1.20 -19.45 -6.95
CA LYS A 130 0.05 -20.25 -7.40
C LYS A 130 -0.50 -19.83 -8.76
N GLU A 131 -0.29 -18.59 -9.17
CA GLU A 131 -0.86 -18.03 -10.39
C GLU A 131 0.24 -17.58 -11.35
N THR A 132 0.62 -18.47 -12.26
CA THR A 132 1.65 -18.20 -13.27
C THR A 132 1.26 -17.08 -14.23
N LYS A 133 -0.04 -16.80 -14.43
CA LYS A 133 -0.48 -15.66 -15.24
C LYS A 133 -0.11 -14.31 -14.64
N LEU A 134 0.02 -14.20 -13.31
CA LEU A 134 0.47 -12.95 -12.67
C LEU A 134 1.91 -12.60 -13.07
N TRP A 135 2.77 -13.59 -13.28
CA TRP A 135 4.12 -13.35 -13.80
C TRP A 135 4.08 -12.77 -15.21
N LYS A 136 3.30 -13.40 -16.10
CA LYS A 136 3.14 -12.94 -17.48
C LYS A 136 2.61 -11.50 -17.53
N LEU A 137 1.58 -11.21 -16.74
CA LEU A 137 1.01 -9.87 -16.59
C LEU A 137 2.07 -8.88 -16.08
N GLY A 138 2.79 -9.24 -15.01
CA GLY A 138 3.85 -8.41 -14.44
C GLY A 138 4.97 -8.08 -15.43
N PHE A 139 5.40 -9.05 -16.24
CA PHE A 139 6.38 -8.82 -17.31
C PHE A 139 5.82 -7.90 -18.42
N GLY A 140 4.54 -8.04 -18.77
CA GLY A 140 3.87 -7.16 -19.73
C GLY A 140 3.86 -5.71 -19.26
N ILE A 141 3.47 -5.48 -18.01
CA ILE A 141 3.40 -4.15 -17.40
C ILE A 141 4.79 -3.52 -17.28
N PHE A 142 5.80 -4.32 -16.94
CA PHE A 142 7.17 -3.84 -16.85
C PHE A 142 7.68 -3.26 -18.19
N LYS A 143 7.26 -3.82 -19.33
CA LYS A 143 7.57 -3.26 -20.64
C LYS A 143 6.95 -1.87 -20.82
N ASN A 144 5.69 -1.69 -20.42
CA ASN A 144 5.02 -0.38 -20.52
C ASN A 144 5.79 0.71 -19.77
N LYS A 145 6.39 0.37 -18.62
CA LYS A 145 7.19 1.31 -17.81
C LYS A 145 8.54 1.67 -18.44
N ILE A 146 9.11 0.82 -19.29
CA ILE A 146 10.40 1.07 -19.98
C ILE A 146 10.19 1.89 -21.26
N PHE A 147 9.05 1.72 -21.93
CA PHE A 147 8.76 2.32 -23.23
C PHE A 147 7.77 3.50 -23.16
N SER A 148 7.45 3.98 -21.95
CA SER A 148 6.69 5.21 -21.67
C SER A 148 7.61 6.33 -21.23
#